data_AF-A0AAX3XH88-F1
#
_entry.id   AF-A0AAX3XH88-F1
#
_cell.length_a   1.000
_cell.length_b   1.000
_cell.length_c   1.000
_cell.angle_alpha   90.00
_cell.angle_beta   90.00
_cell.angle_gamma   90.00
#
_symmetry.space_group_name_H-M   'P 1'
#
loop_
_entity.id
_entity.type
_entity.pdbx_description
1 polymer ?
#
loop_
_entity_poly.entity_id
_entity_poly.type
_entity_poly.pdbx_seq_one_letter_code
_entity_poly.pdbx_strand_id
1 'polypeptide(L)' 'MKYEYKMVQAAPHIIAQRKNIQTAAADYLQDLVNEYAEQGWEFFRIDDFSTEEAQGCLSGGKQTTRVHKVITFRREKD' A
#
# COMPACT_ATOMS: atom_id res chain seq x y z
N MET A 1 7.99 -12.23 21.62
CA MET A 1 6.62 -12.06 21.09
C MET A 1 6.61 -12.53 19.65
N LYS A 2 5.66 -13.39 19.27
CA LYS A 2 5.43 -13.74 17.87
C LYS A 2 4.49 -12.68 17.29
N TYR A 3 4.69 -12.31 16.03
CA TYR A 3 3.83 -11.33 15.36
C TYR A 3 3.13 -12.00 14.18
N GLU A 4 1.89 -11.62 13.96
CA GLU A 4 1.20 -11.81 12.70
C GLU A 4 1.29 -10.50 11.91
N TYR A 5 1.48 -10.59 10.59
CA TYR A 5 1.61 -9.44 9.71
C TYR A 5 0.55 -9.47 8.62
N LYS A 6 0.08 -8.29 8.22
CA LYS A 6 -0.84 -8.09 7.10
C LYS A 6 -0.28 -7.01 6.18
N MET A 7 -0.26 -7.30 4.88
CA MET A 7 0.21 -6.39 3.84
C MET A 7 -0.99 -5.95 2.99
N VAL A 8 -1.17 -4.64 2.86
CA VAL A 8 -2.27 -4.05 2.11
C VAL A 8 -1.68 -3.11 1.07
N GLN A 9 -1.96 -3.35 -0.21
CA GLN A 9 -1.58 -2.42 -1.26
C GLN A 9 -2.41 -1.15 -1.11
N ALA A 10 -1.72 -0.01 -0.97
CA ALA A 10 -2.39 1.29 -1.00
C ALA A 10 -2.77 1.64 -2.44
N ALA A 11 -3.88 2.36 -2.60
CA ALA A 11 -4.27 2.90 -3.89
C ALA A 11 -3.12 3.76 -4.47
N PRO A 12 -2.59 3.43 -5.67
CA PRO A 12 -1.46 4.17 -6.25
C PRO A 12 -1.84 5.60 -6.64
N HIS A 13 -3.13 5.86 -6.86
CA HIS A 13 -3.68 7.17 -7.19
C HIS A 13 -4.97 7.40 -6.39
N ILE A 14 -4.95 8.43 -5.55
CA ILE A 14 -6.14 8.87 -4.82
C ILE A 14 -6.84 9.93 -5.66
N ILE A 15 -8.10 9.69 -6.00
CA ILE A 15 -8.92 10.66 -6.71
C ILE A 15 -9.40 11.71 -5.70
N ALA A 16 -8.80 12.89 -5.74
CA ALA A 16 -9.14 14.01 -4.88
C ALA A 16 -9.89 15.11 -5.65
N GLN A 17 -10.78 15.82 -4.95
CA GLN A 17 -11.38 17.05 -5.46
C GLN A 17 -10.41 18.23 -5.23
N ARG A 18 -10.56 19.32 -5.98
CA ARG A 18 -9.68 20.50 -5.83
C ARG A 18 -9.63 21.04 -4.40
N LYS A 19 -10.75 20.95 -3.67
CA LYS A 19 -10.87 21.45 -2.29
C LYS A 19 -10.10 20.64 -1.24
N ASN A 20 -9.77 19.38 -1.53
CA ASN A 20 -9.08 18.48 -0.60
C ASN A 20 -7.80 17.87 -1.19
N ILE A 21 -7.28 18.44 -2.30
CA ILE A 21 -6.08 17.92 -2.97
C ILE A 21 -4.85 17.86 -2.06
N GLN A 22 -4.78 18.74 -1.05
CA GLN A 22 -3.67 18.81 -0.10
C GLN A 22 -3.79 17.79 1.04
N THR A 23 -4.99 17.28 1.32
CA THR A 23 -5.24 16.38 2.47
C THR A 23 -5.62 14.98 2.06
N ALA A 24 -6.10 14.77 0.83
CA ALA A 24 -6.70 13.49 0.40
C ALA A 24 -5.82 12.26 0.62
N ALA A 25 -4.50 12.40 0.50
CA ALA A 25 -3.57 11.30 0.78
C ALA A 25 -3.49 10.97 2.28
N ALA A 26 -3.47 11.99 3.13
CA ALA A 26 -3.48 11.83 4.58
C ALA A 26 -4.84 11.28 5.06
N ASP A 27 -5.95 11.81 4.53
CA ASP A 27 -7.31 11.38 4.85
C ASP A 27 -7.50 9.89 4.53
N TYR A 28 -7.12 9.47 3.31
CA TYR A 28 -7.14 8.07 2.91
C TYR A 28 -6.32 7.16 3.83
N LEU A 29 -5.09 7.57 4.15
CA LEU A 29 -4.21 6.76 4.98
C LEU A 29 -4.75 6.67 6.41
N GLN A 30 -5.30 7.76 6.94
CA GLN A 30 -5.90 7.82 8.27
C GLN A 30 -7.10 6.88 8.36
N ASP A 31 -8.02 6.93 7.38
CA ASP A 31 -9.20 6.07 7.36
C ASP A 31 -8.81 4.60 7.32
N LEU A 32 -7.85 4.24 6.46
CA LEU A 32 -7.37 2.87 6.35
C LEU A 32 -6.67 2.37 7.62
N VAL A 33 -5.83 3.22 8.24
CA VAL A 33 -5.14 2.86 9.48
C VAL A 33 -6.14 2.68 10.62
N ASN A 34 -7.16 3.55 10.71
CA ASN A 34 -8.21 3.43 11.71
C ASN A 34 -9.05 2.16 11.51
N GLU A 35 -9.43 1.83 10.28
CA GLU A 35 -10.17 0.60 9.95
C GLU A 35 -9.44 -0.66 10.42
N TYR A 36 -8.11 -0.71 10.23
CA TYR A 36 -7.30 -1.85 10.69
C TYR A 36 -7.04 -1.83 12.19
N ALA A 37 -6.89 -0.65 12.79
CA ALA A 37 -6.77 -0.50 14.24
C ALA A 37 -8.00 -1.05 14.98
N GLU A 38 -9.21 -0.81 14.46
CA GLU A 38 -10.46 -1.38 15.00
C GLU A 38 -10.48 -2.92 14.98
N GLN A 39 -9.72 -3.53 14.08
CA GLN A 39 -9.55 -4.99 13.96
C GLN A 39 -8.38 -5.54 14.77
N GLY A 40 -7.72 -4.70 15.58
CA GLY A 40 -6.59 -5.08 16.43
C GLY A 40 -5.24 -5.11 15.73
N TRP A 41 -5.12 -4.45 14.58
CA TRP A 41 -3.86 -4.32 13.86
C TRP A 41 -3.16 -2.98 14.16
N GLU A 42 -1.89 -3.03 14.49
CA GLU A 42 -1.03 -1.86 14.67
C GLU A 42 -0.41 -1.46 13.32
N PHE A 43 -0.47 -0.16 13.00
CA PHE A 43 0.31 0.39 11.88
C PHE A 43 1.81 0.23 12.17
N PHE A 44 2.53 -0.41 11.25
CA PHE A 44 3.97 -0.61 11.41
C PHE A 44 4.79 0.29 10.48
N ARG A 45 4.54 0.23 9.16
CA ARG A 45 5.26 1.04 8.16
C ARG A 45 4.58 1.01 6.79
N ILE A 46 5.09 1.86 5.88
CA ILE A 46 4.80 1.82 4.44
C ILE A 46 6.09 1.48 3.71
N ASP A 47 6.02 0.47 2.85
CA ASP A 47 7.11 0.00 2.00
C ASP A 47 6.80 0.29 0.52
N ASP A 48 7.83 0.58 -0.27
CA ASP A 48 7.72 0.62 -1.73
C ASP A 48 8.15 -0.73 -2.32
N PHE A 49 7.31 -1.32 -3.16
CA PHE A 49 7.57 -2.61 -3.81
C PHE A 49 7.35 -2.50 -5.31
N SER A 50 8.29 -3.00 -6.12
CA SER A 50 8.16 -2.95 -7.58
C SER A 50 7.84 -4.31 -8.18
N THR A 51 6.94 -4.34 -9.16
CA THR A 51 6.73 -5.49 -10.04
C THR A 51 7.27 -5.19 -11.42
N GLU A 52 7.94 -6.16 -12.03
CA GLU A 52 8.42 -6.08 -13.40
C GLU A 52 7.65 -7.07 -14.25
N GLU A 53 7.02 -6.58 -15.33
CA GLU A 53 6.37 -7.44 -16.30
C GLU A 53 7.41 -7.82 -17.36
N ALA A 54 7.87 -9.07 -17.32
CA ALA A 54 8.72 -9.63 -18.36
C ALA A 54 7.86 -9.84 -19.62
N GLN A 55 8.03 -8.96 -20.61
CA GLN A 55 7.44 -9.18 -21.92
C GLN A 55 8.14 -10.37 -22.59
N GLY A 56 7.35 -11.37 -23.02
CA GLY A 56 7.87 -12.61 -23.59
C GLY A 56 8.81 -12.36 -24.78
N CYS A 57 9.65 -13.36 -25.09
CA CYS A 57 10.76 -13.34 -26.06
C CYS A 57 10.43 -12.80 -27.48
N LEU A 58 9.15 -12.58 -27.81
CA LEU A 58 8.68 -12.11 -29.12
C LEU A 58 8.36 -10.61 -29.19
N SER A 59 8.34 -9.91 -28.06
CA SER A 59 8.09 -8.46 -28.02
C SER A 59 9.35 -7.76 -27.53
N GLY A 60 10.12 -7.16 -28.44
CA GLY A 60 11.27 -6.28 -28.14
C GLY A 60 10.88 -4.96 -27.45
N GLY A 61 9.88 -4.99 -26.57
CA GLY A 61 9.37 -3.86 -25.81
C GLY A 61 10.21 -3.57 -24.57
N LYS A 62 10.16 -2.32 -24.11
CA LYS A 62 10.82 -1.90 -22.86
C LYS A 62 10.14 -2.59 -21.67
N GLN A 63 10.94 -3.13 -20.77
CA GLN A 63 10.50 -3.64 -19.48
C GLN A 63 9.68 -2.58 -18.74
N THR A 64 8.46 -2.94 -18.32
CA THR A 64 7.58 -2.02 -17.59
C THR A 64 7.69 -2.33 -16.10
N THR A 65 8.36 -1.45 -15.36
CA THR A 65 8.40 -1.50 -13.89
C THR A 65 7.23 -0.70 -13.32
N ARG A 66 6.45 -1.32 -12.43
CA ARG A 66 5.40 -0.64 -11.65
C ARG A 66 5.77 -0.64 -10.19
N VAL A 67 5.81 0.54 -9.58
CA VAL A 67 6.04 0.72 -8.14
C VAL A 67 4.69 0.77 -7.43
N HIS A 68 4.56 -0.01 -6.36
CA HIS A 68 3.39 -0.11 -5.50
C HIS A 68 3.77 0.38 -4.10
N LYS A 69 2.86 1.07 -3.42
CA LYS A 69 2.97 1.34 -1.99
C LYS A 69 2.25 0.23 -1.24
N VAL A 70 2.94 -0.40 -0.30
CA VAL A 70 2.40 -1.48 0.53
C VAL A 70 2.45 -1.05 1.98
N ILE A 71 1.31 -1.05 2.65
CA ILE A 71 1.20 -0.75 4.07
C ILE A 71 1.30 -2.07 4.82
N THR A 72 2.23 -2.12 5.77
CA THR A 72 2.41 -3.25 6.67
C THR A 72 1.76 -2.94 8.01
N PHE A 73 0.87 -3.83 8.41
CA PHE A 73 0.30 -3.89 9.74
C PHE A 73 0.82 -5.10 10.50
N ARG A 74 0.87 -5.03 11.82
CA ARG A 74 1.24 -6.15 12.68
C ARG A 74 0.30 -6.28 13.86
N ARG A 75 0.21 -7.47 14.44
CA ARG A 75 -0.38 -7.69 15.77
C ARG A 75 0.37 -8.78 16.50
N GLU A 76 0.34 -8.74 17.82
CA GLU A 76 0.91 -9.82 18.62
C GLU A 76 0.12 -11.11 18.39
N LYS A 77 0.84 -12.22 18.35
CA LYS A 77 0.29 -13.57 18.22
C LYS A 77 0.63 -14.34 19.49
N ASP A 78 -0.42 -14.79 20.16
CA ASP A 78 -0.34 -15.69 21.31
C ASP A 78 0.27 -17.05 20.94
#